data_AF-A0A936DB03-F1
#
_entry.id   AF-A0A936DB03-F1
#
_cell.length_a   1.000
_cell.length_b   1.000
_cell.length_c   1.000
_cell.angle_alpha   90.00
_cell.angle_beta   90.00
_cell.angle_gamma   90.00
#
_symmetry.space_group_name_H-M   'P 1'
#
loop_
_entity.id
_entity.type
_entity.pdbx_description
1 polymer ?
#
loop_
_entity_poly.entity_id
_entity_poly.type
_entity_poly.pdbx_seq_one_letter_code
_entity_poly.pdbx_strand_id
1 'polypeptide(L)'
;MTAPANETFNPKPFFVGSAVAAVVSIAAFAALGQGPELMPFVGRFHPLVVHLPIGVLVLAATLEAATVGSETRREKVDAALGGVLGFLVASAVVAFVVGLLLGRAGDYPKNLLGKHRMLTLVSVVLSSATLAAYAAHKGRGLARAAYRGLLGLAVVAMSLGGHVGGSLSRGEGYLFQHAPGFVQKLAGYTPPKAASAEPPPKTSEPLVWDAVVAPALKEKCGECHSGDKKKGGLKVETIDDLVKGGLSGTSLVPGSADKSLLVERMKLPKDNDDHMPPDDKPAFTPAELAALTFFIDRGAPKDLKVKDALAPEAARAALEKAAKGP
;
A
#
# COMPACT_ATOMS: atom_id res chain seq x y z
N MET A 1 7.57 40.37 51.78
CA MET A 1 7.45 40.13 50.32
C MET A 1 7.12 38.66 50.13
N THR A 2 5.84 38.32 50.00
CA THR A 2 5.36 36.95 49.81
C THR A 2 5.42 36.60 48.32
N ALA A 3 6.11 35.52 47.97
CA ALA A 3 6.19 35.01 46.61
C ALA A 3 4.79 34.63 46.08
N PRO A 4 4.46 34.88 44.80
CA PRO A 4 3.18 34.49 44.24
C PRO A 4 3.11 32.97 44.10
N ALA A 5 1.93 32.43 44.43
CA ALA A 5 1.60 31.03 44.33
C ALA A 5 1.76 30.52 42.89
N ASN A 6 2.43 29.38 42.75
CA ASN A 6 2.50 28.61 41.52
C ASN A 6 1.08 28.14 41.15
N GLU A 7 0.44 28.81 40.20
CA GLU A 7 -0.80 28.34 39.61
C GLU A 7 -0.55 27.01 38.89
N THR A 8 -1.05 25.94 39.49
CA THR A 8 -1.03 24.62 38.90
C THR A 8 -1.98 24.61 37.70
N PHE A 9 -1.40 24.64 36.50
CA PHE A 9 -2.12 24.42 35.25
C PHE A 9 -2.98 23.15 35.37
N ASN A 10 -4.30 23.30 35.31
CA ASN A 10 -5.28 22.23 35.43
C ASN A 10 -5.76 21.80 34.02
N PRO A 11 -5.16 20.77 33.37
CA PRO A 11 -5.45 20.41 31.98
C PRO A 11 -6.80 19.70 31.77
N LYS A 12 -7.61 19.53 32.81
CA LYS A 12 -8.72 18.56 32.83
C LYS A 12 -9.95 18.87 31.95
N PRO A 13 -10.27 20.11 31.53
CA PRO A 13 -11.40 20.30 30.62
C PRO A 13 -11.02 20.36 29.12
N PHE A 14 -9.73 20.50 28.76
CA PHE A 14 -9.35 20.76 27.36
C PHE A 14 -9.33 19.49 26.48
N PHE A 15 -9.03 18.33 27.06
CA PHE A 15 -8.82 17.10 26.29
C PHE A 15 -10.10 16.30 25.98
N VAL A 16 -11.14 16.39 26.82
CA VAL A 16 -12.41 15.67 26.59
C VAL A 16 -13.29 16.40 25.57
N GLY A 17 -13.27 17.73 25.57
CA GLY A 17 -13.98 18.54 24.58
C GLY A 17 -13.38 18.45 23.18
N SER A 18 -12.06 18.35 23.06
CA SER A 18 -11.34 18.32 21.78
C SER A 18 -11.60 17.04 20.96
N ALA A 19 -11.63 15.86 21.60
CA ALA A 19 -11.87 14.60 20.89
C ALA A 19 -13.31 14.48 20.38
N VAL A 20 -14.30 14.91 21.17
CA VAL A 20 -15.72 14.94 20.76
C VAL A 20 -15.93 16.02 19.69
N ALA A 21 -15.34 17.21 19.85
CA ALA A 21 -15.39 18.27 18.84
C ALA A 21 -14.72 17.87 17.52
N ALA A 22 -13.62 17.11 17.56
CA ALA A 22 -12.96 16.59 16.35
C ALA A 22 -13.81 15.52 15.66
N VAL A 23 -14.40 14.58 16.40
CA VAL A 23 -15.31 13.55 15.86
C VAL A 23 -16.56 14.20 15.24
N VAL A 24 -17.15 15.20 15.92
CA VAL A 24 -18.32 15.95 15.43
C VAL A 24 -17.95 16.82 14.23
N SER A 25 -16.76 17.44 14.20
CA SER A 25 -16.30 18.27 13.08
C SER A 25 -15.94 17.43 11.85
N ILE A 26 -15.39 16.23 12.04
CA ILE A 26 -15.08 15.29 10.95
C ILE A 26 -16.36 14.63 10.43
N ALA A 27 -17.32 14.29 11.29
CA ALA A 27 -18.63 13.81 10.89
C ALA A 27 -19.41 14.91 10.14
N ALA A 28 -19.32 16.16 10.58
CA ALA A 28 -19.87 17.32 9.89
C ALA A 28 -19.15 17.58 8.55
N PHE A 29 -17.82 17.43 8.48
CA PHE A 29 -17.06 17.58 7.23
C PHE A 29 -17.36 16.45 6.22
N ALA A 30 -17.50 15.21 6.70
CA ALA A 30 -17.95 14.08 5.90
C ALA A 30 -19.41 14.26 5.43
N ALA A 31 -20.25 14.92 6.23
CA ALA A 31 -21.62 15.29 5.84
C ALA A 31 -21.67 16.49 4.88
N LEU A 32 -20.67 17.39 4.91
CA LEU A 32 -20.55 18.57 4.03
C LEU A 32 -19.85 18.25 2.70
N GLY A 33 -19.11 17.14 2.63
CA GLY A 33 -18.34 16.72 1.45
C GLY A 33 -19.11 15.92 0.39
N GLN A 34 -20.41 16.18 0.20
CA GLN A 34 -21.28 15.38 -0.69
C GLN A 34 -21.08 15.63 -2.20
N GLY A 35 -19.99 16.28 -2.61
CA GLY A 35 -19.61 16.35 -4.02
C GLY A 35 -19.11 14.97 -4.51
N PRO A 36 -19.61 14.43 -5.64
CA PRO A 36 -19.16 13.13 -6.18
C PRO A 36 -17.64 13.07 -6.43
N GLU A 37 -16.99 14.22 -6.63
CA GLU A 37 -15.55 14.38 -6.86
C GLU A 37 -14.71 14.48 -5.56
N LEU A 38 -15.27 15.05 -4.48
CA LEU A 38 -14.51 15.39 -3.28
C LEU A 38 -14.22 14.16 -2.40
N MET A 39 -15.17 13.23 -2.32
CA MET A 39 -15.01 11.98 -1.57
C MET A 39 -13.83 11.11 -2.05
N PRO A 40 -13.68 10.80 -3.36
CA PRO A 40 -12.52 10.07 -3.85
C PRO A 40 -11.22 10.85 -3.70
N PHE A 41 -11.24 12.19 -3.86
CA PHE A 41 -10.07 13.04 -3.64
C PHE A 41 -9.54 12.94 -2.19
N VAL A 42 -10.40 13.14 -1.19
CA VAL A 42 -10.01 13.08 0.22
C VAL A 42 -9.55 11.67 0.61
N GLY A 43 -10.24 10.63 0.13
CA GLY A 43 -9.87 9.24 0.41
C GLY A 43 -8.44 8.90 -0.01
N ARG A 44 -7.91 9.48 -1.10
CA ARG A 44 -6.54 9.24 -1.57
C ARG A 44 -5.45 9.69 -0.60
N PHE A 45 -5.76 10.56 0.36
CA PHE A 45 -4.84 10.94 1.42
C PHE A 45 -4.72 9.90 2.55
N HIS A 46 -5.53 8.83 2.55
CA HIS A 46 -5.45 7.80 3.59
C HIS A 46 -4.02 7.26 3.82
N PRO A 47 -3.24 6.86 2.79
CA PRO A 47 -1.87 6.39 2.99
C PRO A 47 -0.94 7.44 3.61
N LEU A 48 -1.20 8.74 3.40
CA LEU A 48 -0.44 9.80 4.07
C LEU A 48 -0.82 9.87 5.55
N VAL A 49 -2.12 9.91 5.84
CA VAL A 49 -2.65 10.12 7.20
C VAL A 49 -2.34 8.95 8.13
N VAL A 50 -2.27 7.70 7.64
CA VAL A 50 -2.02 6.51 8.49
C VAL A 50 -0.66 6.50 9.18
N HIS A 51 0.34 7.22 8.66
CA HIS A 51 1.66 7.28 9.28
C HIS A 51 1.63 8.01 10.63
N LEU A 52 0.70 8.95 10.81
CA LEU A 52 0.54 9.70 12.05
C LEU A 52 0.19 8.79 13.24
N PRO A 53 -0.96 8.08 13.27
CA PRO A 53 -1.30 7.23 14.41
C PRO A 53 -0.30 6.09 14.63
N ILE A 54 0.31 5.55 13.57
CA ILE A 54 1.34 4.51 13.70
C ILE A 54 2.56 5.05 14.46
N GLY A 55 3.12 6.18 14.02
CA GLY A 55 4.28 6.79 14.67
C GLY A 55 3.99 7.20 16.12
N VAL A 56 2.81 7.77 16.37
CA VAL A 56 2.41 8.22 17.71
C VAL A 56 2.16 7.04 18.65
N LEU A 57 1.60 5.93 18.15
CA LEU A 57 1.44 4.71 18.94
C LEU A 57 2.79 4.10 19.35
N VAL A 58 3.74 4.05 18.43
CA VAL A 58 5.11 3.61 18.72
C VAL A 58 5.75 4.53 19.74
N LEU A 59 5.62 5.85 19.58
CA LEU A 59 6.10 6.82 20.56
C LEU A 59 5.48 6.59 21.94
N ALA A 60 4.15 6.41 22.04
CA ALA A 60 3.47 6.11 23.30
C ALA A 60 4.01 4.83 23.96
N ALA A 61 4.20 3.76 23.17
CA ALA A 61 4.74 2.50 23.66
C ALA A 61 6.17 2.62 24.17
N THR A 62 7.04 3.37 23.46
CA THR A 62 8.42 3.60 23.89
C THR A 62 8.51 4.47 25.14
N LEU A 63 7.72 5.54 25.22
CA LEU A 63 7.64 6.38 26.42
C LEU A 63 7.16 5.56 27.63
N GLU A 64 6.11 4.76 27.46
CA GLU A 64 5.62 3.90 28.55
C GLU A 64 6.66 2.88 28.99
N ALA A 65 7.34 2.20 28.05
CA ALA A 65 8.39 1.24 28.33
C ALA A 65 9.55 1.86 29.12
N ALA A 66 9.93 3.11 28.80
CA ALA A 66 10.98 3.84 29.51
C ALA A 66 10.63 4.13 30.99
N THR A 67 9.34 4.12 31.36
CA THR A 67 8.89 4.32 32.75
C THR A 67 8.86 3.05 33.59
N VAL A 68 9.04 1.87 32.97
CA VAL A 68 9.02 0.60 33.69
C VAL A 68 10.16 0.58 34.74
N GLY A 69 9.80 0.24 35.98
CA GLY A 69 10.74 0.14 37.10
C GLY A 69 11.21 1.46 37.71
N SER A 70 10.69 2.61 37.28
CA SER A 70 11.09 3.92 37.83
C SER A 70 9.93 4.92 37.87
N GLU A 71 9.40 5.17 39.06
CA GLU A 71 8.37 6.20 39.28
C GLU A 71 8.92 7.62 38.99
N THR A 72 10.22 7.87 39.26
CA THR A 72 10.84 9.16 38.98
C THR A 72 10.90 9.47 37.48
N ARG A 73 11.15 8.47 36.62
CA ARG A 73 11.03 8.62 35.16
C ARG A 73 9.58 8.82 34.74
N ARG A 74 8.64 8.11 35.38
CA ARG A 74 7.20 8.25 35.11
C ARG A 74 6.72 9.67 35.34
N GLU A 75 7.02 10.25 36.49
CA GLU A 75 6.60 11.61 36.84
C GLU A 75 7.04 12.65 35.80
N LYS A 76 8.24 12.48 35.22
CA LYS A 76 8.77 13.37 34.18
C LYS A 76 8.02 13.29 32.85
N VAL A 77 7.46 12.13 32.50
CA VAL A 77 6.84 11.90 31.18
C VAL A 77 5.32 11.75 31.22
N ASP A 78 4.69 11.68 32.40
CA ASP A 78 3.25 11.43 32.56
C ASP A 78 2.42 12.47 31.78
N ALA A 79 2.69 13.76 31.97
CA ALA A 79 1.98 14.82 31.25
C ALA A 79 2.12 14.70 29.71
N ALA A 80 3.33 14.41 29.23
CA ALA A 80 3.59 14.22 27.80
C ALA A 80 2.87 12.98 27.26
N LEU A 81 2.89 11.87 27.99
CA LEU A 81 2.25 10.61 27.61
C LEU A 81 0.74 10.77 27.46
N GLY A 82 0.09 11.54 28.35
CA GLY A 82 -1.32 11.88 28.22
C GLY A 82 -1.63 12.64 26.92
N GLY A 83 -0.80 13.63 26.56
CA GLY A 83 -0.92 14.37 25.31
C GLY A 83 -0.71 13.50 24.08
N VAL A 84 0.31 12.63 24.10
CA VAL A 84 0.63 11.66 23.03
C VAL A 84 -0.54 10.69 22.82
N LEU A 85 -1.11 10.13 23.89
CA LEU A 85 -2.27 9.24 23.80
C LEU A 85 -3.53 9.96 23.28
N GLY A 86 -3.73 11.23 23.64
CA GLY A 86 -4.81 12.05 23.08
C GLY A 86 -4.65 12.26 21.57
N PHE A 87 -3.45 12.63 21.13
CA PHE A 87 -3.13 12.82 19.71
C PHE A 87 -3.21 11.50 18.92
N LEU A 88 -2.83 10.38 19.52
CA LEU A 88 -3.00 9.04 18.95
C LEU A 88 -4.47 8.77 18.60
N VAL A 89 -5.38 8.98 19.55
CA VAL A 89 -6.82 8.73 19.32
C VAL A 89 -7.36 9.65 18.23
N ALA A 90 -7.05 10.95 18.29
CA ALA A 90 -7.52 11.92 17.30
C ALA A 90 -7.04 11.57 15.88
N SER A 91 -5.74 11.31 15.70
CA SER A 91 -5.17 10.96 14.40
C SER A 91 -5.67 9.59 13.88
N ALA A 92 -5.89 8.62 14.76
CA ALA A 92 -6.43 7.31 14.39
C ALA A 92 -7.88 7.39 13.90
N VAL A 93 -8.72 8.24 14.53
CA VAL A 93 -10.09 8.50 14.06
C VAL A 93 -10.09 9.13 12.68
N VAL A 94 -9.25 10.16 12.47
CA VAL A 94 -9.11 10.80 11.15
C VAL A 94 -8.70 9.78 10.10
N ALA A 95 -7.65 8.98 10.38
CA ALA A 95 -7.19 7.94 9.47
C ALA A 95 -8.29 6.93 9.12
N PHE A 96 -9.08 6.50 10.11
CA PHE A 96 -10.20 5.58 9.92
C PHE A 96 -11.28 6.17 9.03
N VAL A 97 -11.71 7.41 9.27
CA VAL A 97 -12.74 8.07 8.45
C VAL A 97 -12.28 8.24 7.01
N VAL A 98 -11.06 8.74 6.79
CA VAL A 98 -10.51 8.88 5.43
C VAL A 98 -10.38 7.51 4.74
N GLY A 99 -10.05 6.47 5.50
CA GLY A 99 -10.03 5.09 5.00
C GLY A 99 -11.39 4.56 4.58
N LEU A 100 -12.47 4.90 5.31
CA LEU A 100 -13.83 4.56 4.92
C LEU A 100 -14.27 5.26 3.62
N LEU A 101 -13.78 6.46 3.35
CA LEU A 101 -14.00 7.15 2.08
C LEU A 101 -13.24 6.46 0.94
N LEU A 102 -11.96 6.15 1.15
CA LEU A 102 -11.14 5.44 0.16
C LEU A 102 -11.73 4.07 -0.21
N GLY A 103 -12.22 3.32 0.77
CA GLY A 103 -12.82 2.00 0.57
C GLY A 103 -14.14 2.01 -0.23
N ARG A 104 -14.77 3.18 -0.41
CA ARG A 104 -15.95 3.33 -1.28
C ARG A 104 -15.59 3.65 -2.73
N ALA A 105 -14.44 4.28 -2.94
CA ALA A 105 -14.01 4.74 -4.25
C ALA A 105 -13.17 3.71 -5.03
N GLY A 106 -12.63 2.69 -4.36
CA GLY A 106 -11.71 1.72 -4.97
C GLY A 106 -12.27 0.30 -5.08
N ASP A 107 -11.85 -0.41 -6.14
CA ASP A 107 -12.09 -1.84 -6.33
C ASP A 107 -11.08 -2.68 -5.50
N TYR A 108 -11.38 -2.85 -4.22
CA TYR A 108 -10.59 -3.70 -3.31
C TYR A 108 -11.24 -5.08 -3.09
N PRO A 109 -10.46 -6.15 -2.85
CA PRO A 109 -11.01 -7.45 -2.51
C PRO A 109 -11.89 -7.37 -1.25
N LYS A 110 -13.19 -7.68 -1.38
CA LYS A 110 -14.19 -7.47 -0.32
C LYS A 110 -13.85 -8.13 1.01
N ASN A 111 -13.25 -9.33 0.99
CA ASN A 111 -12.84 -10.05 2.19
C ASN A 111 -11.69 -9.34 2.93
N LEU A 112 -10.63 -8.97 2.21
CA LEU A 112 -9.49 -8.25 2.78
C LEU A 112 -9.86 -6.86 3.26
N LEU A 113 -10.68 -6.14 2.49
CA LEU A 113 -11.19 -4.82 2.88
C LEU A 113 -12.01 -4.92 4.17
N GLY A 114 -12.88 -5.94 4.27
CA GLY A 114 -13.65 -6.20 5.48
C GLY A 114 -12.78 -6.47 6.71
N LYS A 115 -11.76 -7.32 6.56
CA LYS A 115 -10.79 -7.62 7.62
C LYS A 115 -10.02 -6.37 8.05
N HIS A 116 -9.49 -5.60 7.10
CA HIS A 116 -8.76 -4.37 7.38
C HIS A 116 -9.63 -3.35 8.12
N ARG A 117 -10.88 -3.16 7.68
CA ARG A 117 -11.84 -2.26 8.34
C ARG A 117 -12.14 -2.68 9.78
N MET A 118 -12.30 -3.98 10.03
CA MET A 118 -12.54 -4.49 11.38
C MET A 118 -11.32 -4.29 12.29
N LEU A 119 -10.12 -4.67 11.82
CA LEU A 119 -8.88 -4.52 12.60
C LEU A 119 -8.56 -3.06 12.92
N THR A 120 -8.82 -2.14 11.98
CA THR A 120 -8.61 -0.70 12.20
C THR A 120 -9.64 -0.12 13.18
N LEU A 121 -10.91 -0.55 13.11
CA LEU A 121 -11.91 -0.19 14.12
C LEU A 121 -11.50 -0.67 15.51
N VAL A 122 -11.07 -1.93 15.64
CA VAL A 122 -10.55 -2.49 16.90
C VAL A 122 -9.36 -1.67 17.41
N SER A 123 -8.45 -1.25 16.52
CA SER A 123 -7.29 -0.43 16.88
C SER A 123 -7.70 0.95 17.43
N VAL A 124 -8.71 1.60 16.84
CA VAL A 124 -9.26 2.88 17.34
C VAL A 124 -9.91 2.70 18.72
N VAL A 125 -10.70 1.63 18.90
CA VAL A 125 -11.36 1.33 20.17
C VAL A 125 -10.33 1.03 21.26
N LEU A 126 -9.32 0.20 20.96
CA LEU A 126 -8.25 -0.11 21.91
C LEU A 126 -7.42 1.13 22.27
N SER A 127 -7.12 2.01 21.31
CA SER A 127 -6.41 3.27 21.58
C SER A 127 -7.23 4.20 22.48
N SER A 128 -8.55 4.27 22.26
CA SER A 128 -9.48 5.05 23.10
C SER A 128 -9.60 4.47 24.50
N ALA A 129 -9.70 3.13 24.61
CA ALA A 129 -9.71 2.42 25.88
C ALA A 129 -8.38 2.61 26.64
N THR A 130 -7.26 2.66 25.93
CA THR A 130 -5.92 2.91 26.48
C THR A 130 -5.85 4.32 27.09
N LEU A 131 -6.37 5.34 26.40
CA LEU A 131 -6.46 6.71 26.93
C LEU A 131 -7.37 6.79 28.16
N ALA A 132 -8.52 6.10 28.15
CA ALA A 132 -9.43 6.06 29.29
C ALA A 132 -8.80 5.35 30.50
N ALA A 133 -8.15 4.21 30.28
CA ALA A 133 -7.42 3.48 31.32
C ALA A 133 -6.25 4.32 31.86
N TYR A 134 -5.56 5.06 30.99
CA TYR A 134 -4.54 6.02 31.38
C TYR A 134 -5.12 7.15 32.27
N ALA A 135 -6.30 7.68 31.98
CA ALA A 135 -6.91 8.67 32.88
C ALA A 135 -7.26 8.07 34.26
N ALA A 136 -7.59 6.78 34.31
CA ALA A 136 -8.04 6.09 35.53
C ALA A 136 -6.91 5.43 36.37
N HIS A 137 -5.68 5.32 35.84
CA HIS A 137 -4.65 4.47 36.47
C HIS A 137 -3.96 5.07 37.71
N LYS A 138 -4.10 6.37 37.98
CA LYS A 138 -3.33 7.06 39.03
C LYS A 138 -3.49 6.37 40.39
N GLY A 139 -2.38 5.88 40.94
CA GLY A 139 -2.30 5.27 42.27
C GLY A 139 -2.80 3.82 42.40
N ARG A 140 -3.16 3.13 41.30
CA ARG A 140 -3.74 1.77 41.35
C ARG A 140 -2.93 0.80 40.49
N GLY A 141 -2.22 -0.15 41.12
CA GLY A 141 -1.34 -1.12 40.43
C GLY A 141 -2.06 -1.95 39.37
N LEU A 142 -3.26 -2.46 39.66
CA LEU A 142 -4.06 -3.22 38.69
C LEU A 142 -4.50 -2.37 37.49
N ALA A 143 -4.91 -1.13 37.72
CA ALA A 143 -5.32 -0.22 36.65
C ALA A 143 -4.14 0.15 35.74
N ARG A 144 -2.93 0.27 36.31
CA ARG A 144 -1.70 0.48 35.54
C ARG A 144 -1.34 -0.74 34.69
N ALA A 145 -1.49 -1.96 35.23
CA ALA A 145 -1.31 -3.19 34.47
C ALA A 145 -2.33 -3.30 33.32
N ALA A 146 -3.60 -2.97 33.57
CA ALA A 146 -4.65 -2.95 32.56
C ALA A 146 -4.35 -1.94 31.44
N TYR A 147 -3.93 -0.72 31.78
CA TYR A 147 -3.50 0.29 30.81
C TYR A 147 -2.35 -0.22 29.92
N ARG A 148 -1.30 -0.82 30.50
CA ARG A 148 -0.18 -1.39 29.73
C ARG A 148 -0.63 -2.54 28.82
N GLY A 149 -1.51 -3.40 29.32
CA GLY A 149 -2.12 -4.48 28.54
C GLY A 149 -2.89 -3.94 27.33
N LEU A 150 -3.72 -2.92 27.53
CA LEU A 150 -4.47 -2.28 26.45
C LEU A 150 -3.55 -1.61 25.42
N LEU A 151 -2.49 -0.93 25.87
CA LEU A 151 -1.50 -0.33 24.97
C LEU A 151 -0.80 -1.41 24.12
N GLY A 152 -0.39 -2.52 24.74
CA GLY A 152 0.19 -3.66 24.02
C GLY A 152 -0.78 -4.27 23.00
N LEU A 153 -2.06 -4.45 23.37
CA LEU A 153 -3.10 -4.91 22.46
C LEU A 153 -3.31 -3.94 21.29
N ALA A 154 -3.27 -2.62 21.54
CA ALA A 154 -3.37 -1.61 20.49
C ALA A 154 -2.20 -1.70 19.49
N VAL A 155 -0.97 -1.91 19.97
CA VAL A 155 0.22 -2.14 19.11
C VAL A 155 0.03 -3.38 18.23
N VAL A 156 -0.45 -4.48 18.80
CA VAL A 156 -0.72 -5.71 18.05
C VAL A 156 -1.82 -5.50 17.01
N ALA A 157 -2.95 -4.92 17.39
CA ALA A 157 -4.06 -4.65 16.49
C ALA A 157 -3.66 -3.74 15.31
N MET A 158 -2.90 -2.67 15.60
CA MET A 158 -2.39 -1.75 14.58
C MET A 158 -1.41 -2.46 13.63
N SER A 159 -0.53 -3.31 14.16
CA SER A 159 0.43 -4.08 13.34
C SER A 159 -0.29 -5.05 12.40
N LEU A 160 -1.30 -5.76 12.90
CA LEU A 160 -2.15 -6.63 12.08
C LEU A 160 -2.95 -5.84 11.04
N GLY A 161 -3.53 -4.70 11.44
CA GLY A 161 -4.22 -3.79 10.53
C GLY A 161 -3.32 -3.26 9.41
N GLY A 162 -2.09 -2.86 9.76
CA GLY A 162 -1.05 -2.42 8.82
C GLY A 162 -0.60 -3.53 7.87
N HIS A 163 -0.47 -4.77 8.36
CA HIS A 163 -0.19 -5.93 7.51
C HIS A 163 -1.27 -6.13 6.44
N VAL A 164 -2.55 -6.16 6.85
CA VAL A 164 -3.67 -6.31 5.90
C VAL A 164 -3.79 -5.10 4.97
N GLY A 165 -3.50 -3.89 5.46
CA GLY A 165 -3.45 -2.67 4.63
C GLY A 165 -2.33 -2.69 3.58
N GLY A 166 -1.17 -3.25 3.94
CA GLY A 166 -0.09 -3.54 3.01
C GLY A 166 -0.51 -4.53 1.93
N SER A 167 -1.23 -5.59 2.32
CA SER A 167 -1.75 -6.58 1.37
C SER A 167 -2.81 -5.99 0.42
N LEU A 168 -3.64 -5.04 0.88
CA LEU A 168 -4.60 -4.32 0.03
C LEU A 168 -3.91 -3.44 -1.02
N SER A 169 -2.79 -2.82 -0.65
CA SER A 169 -2.07 -1.88 -1.53
C SER A 169 -1.06 -2.57 -2.45
N ARG A 170 -0.43 -3.67 -2.02
CA ARG A 170 0.65 -4.35 -2.76
C ARG A 170 0.39 -5.82 -3.11
N GLY A 171 -0.80 -6.33 -2.81
CA GLY A 171 -1.19 -7.72 -3.05
C GLY A 171 -0.85 -8.66 -1.89
N GLU A 172 -1.52 -9.81 -1.84
CA GLU A 172 -1.30 -10.80 -0.79
C GLU A 172 0.13 -11.37 -0.83
N GLY A 173 0.67 -11.66 0.37
CA GLY A 173 2.00 -12.26 0.50
C GLY A 173 3.17 -11.31 0.28
N TYR A 174 2.94 -10.02 -0.01
CA TYR A 174 4.01 -9.04 -0.29
C TYR A 174 5.16 -9.06 0.72
N LEU A 175 4.85 -9.16 2.02
CA LEU A 175 5.87 -9.19 3.08
C LEU A 175 6.68 -10.49 3.14
N PHE A 176 6.13 -11.60 2.63
CA PHE A 176 6.72 -12.92 2.71
C PHE A 176 7.37 -13.38 1.41
N GLN A 177 7.08 -12.70 0.28
CA GLN A 177 7.65 -12.99 -1.04
C GLN A 177 9.18 -13.06 -1.05
N HIS A 178 9.85 -12.25 -0.21
CA HIS A 178 11.32 -12.21 -0.10
C HIS A 178 11.84 -12.59 1.30
N ALA A 179 10.97 -13.14 2.14
CA ALA A 179 11.39 -13.59 3.46
C ALA A 179 12.25 -14.86 3.36
N PRO A 180 13.23 -15.07 4.26
CA PRO A 180 13.98 -16.32 4.32
C PRO A 180 13.04 -17.53 4.44
N GLY A 181 13.41 -18.68 3.86
CA GLY A 181 12.52 -19.85 3.80
C GLY A 181 12.00 -20.34 5.15
N PHE A 182 12.74 -20.13 6.24
CA PHE A 182 12.27 -20.45 7.58
C PHE A 182 11.08 -19.57 8.02
N VAL A 183 11.08 -18.28 7.65
CA VAL A 183 10.01 -17.33 7.95
C VAL A 183 8.77 -17.64 7.09
N GLN A 184 8.96 -17.98 5.81
CA GLN A 184 7.86 -18.37 4.92
C GLN A 184 7.11 -19.59 5.45
N LYS A 185 7.85 -20.62 5.89
CA LYS A 185 7.28 -21.82 6.52
C LYS A 185 6.52 -21.48 7.81
N LEU A 186 7.11 -20.65 8.68
CA LEU A 186 6.48 -20.25 9.94
C LEU A 186 5.20 -19.43 9.72
N ALA A 187 5.17 -18.60 8.67
CA ALA A 187 4.02 -17.80 8.30
C ALA A 187 2.92 -18.60 7.57
N GLY A 188 3.12 -19.89 7.32
CA GLY A 188 2.21 -20.69 6.47
C GLY A 188 2.11 -20.15 5.04
N TYR A 189 3.08 -19.32 4.64
CA TYR A 189 3.14 -18.75 3.30
C TYR A 189 3.80 -19.77 2.40
N THR A 190 2.97 -20.48 1.63
CA THR A 190 3.45 -21.06 0.39
C THR A 190 3.55 -19.91 -0.59
N PRO A 191 4.75 -19.50 -1.04
CA PRO A 191 4.82 -18.68 -2.23
C PRO A 191 3.95 -19.37 -3.28
N PRO A 192 3.14 -18.63 -4.06
CA PRO A 192 2.56 -19.19 -5.26
C PRO A 192 3.70 -19.95 -5.90
N LYS A 193 3.54 -21.27 -6.09
CA LYS A 193 4.47 -22.02 -6.93
C LYS A 193 4.58 -21.11 -8.13
N ALA A 194 5.73 -20.44 -8.30
CA ALA A 194 6.00 -19.77 -9.54
C ALA A 194 5.58 -20.82 -10.55
N ALA A 195 4.58 -20.55 -11.38
CA ALA A 195 4.31 -21.42 -12.51
C ALA A 195 5.71 -21.69 -13.04
N SER A 196 6.14 -22.94 -12.88
CA SER A 196 7.55 -23.25 -12.76
C SER A 196 8.11 -22.97 -14.14
N ALA A 197 8.54 -21.74 -14.37
CA ALA A 197 9.81 -21.49 -15.00
C ALA A 197 10.80 -22.16 -14.04
N GLU A 198 10.92 -23.47 -14.24
CA GLU A 198 12.15 -24.18 -14.04
C GLU A 198 13.26 -23.19 -14.42
N PRO A 199 14.23 -22.91 -13.54
CA PRO A 199 15.34 -22.04 -13.93
C PRO A 199 15.81 -22.59 -15.28
N PRO A 200 15.77 -21.80 -16.36
CA PRO A 200 16.02 -22.35 -17.68
C PRO A 200 17.34 -23.09 -17.57
N PRO A 201 17.44 -24.33 -18.10
CA PRO A 201 18.74 -24.97 -18.21
C PRO A 201 19.66 -23.91 -18.80
N LYS A 202 20.87 -23.75 -18.23
CA LYS A 202 21.85 -22.72 -18.60
C LYS A 202 22.35 -22.82 -20.07
N THR A 203 21.56 -23.44 -20.94
CA THR A 203 21.77 -23.76 -22.34
C THR A 203 20.53 -23.51 -23.21
N SER A 204 19.37 -23.07 -22.69
CA SER A 204 18.25 -22.63 -23.55
C SER A 204 18.36 -21.13 -23.83
N GLU A 205 18.50 -20.78 -25.11
CA GLU A 205 18.58 -19.40 -25.58
C GLU A 205 17.38 -18.57 -25.06
N PRO A 206 17.60 -17.36 -24.54
CA PRO A 206 16.53 -16.57 -23.93
C PRO A 206 15.45 -16.23 -24.96
N LEU A 207 14.18 -16.37 -24.56
CA LEU A 207 13.02 -15.98 -25.35
C LEU A 207 12.76 -14.49 -25.22
N VAL A 208 12.30 -13.84 -26.29
CA VAL A 208 12.01 -12.40 -26.33
C VAL A 208 10.92 -12.04 -25.32
N TRP A 209 9.91 -12.90 -25.16
CA TRP A 209 8.86 -12.71 -24.17
C TRP A 209 9.42 -12.67 -22.75
N ASP A 210 10.10 -13.74 -22.31
CA ASP A 210 10.57 -13.88 -20.93
C ASP A 210 11.71 -12.91 -20.59
N ALA A 211 12.59 -12.62 -21.55
CA ALA A 211 13.80 -11.84 -21.31
C ALA A 211 13.62 -10.33 -21.50
N VAL A 212 12.65 -9.90 -22.32
CA VAL A 212 12.50 -8.47 -22.71
C VAL A 212 11.09 -7.96 -22.48
N VAL A 213 10.08 -8.59 -23.08
CA VAL A 213 8.72 -8.04 -23.14
C VAL A 213 8.00 -8.15 -21.79
N ALA A 214 7.97 -9.34 -21.18
CA ALA A 214 7.27 -9.56 -19.91
C ALA A 214 7.87 -8.76 -18.73
N PRO A 215 9.21 -8.66 -18.57
CA PRO A 215 9.80 -7.79 -17.54
C PRO A 215 9.43 -6.31 -17.72
N ALA A 216 9.49 -5.79 -18.95
CA ALA A 216 9.15 -4.40 -19.24
C ALA A 216 7.67 -4.10 -18.96
N LEU A 217 6.76 -5.00 -19.37
CA LEU A 217 5.34 -4.88 -19.06
C LEU A 217 5.06 -4.98 -17.56
N LYS A 218 5.75 -5.88 -16.85
CA LYS A 218 5.59 -6.04 -15.40
C LYS A 218 6.03 -4.77 -14.65
N GLU A 219 7.16 -4.20 -15.02
CA GLU A 219 7.70 -2.98 -14.39
C GLU A 219 6.82 -1.75 -14.64
N LYS A 220 6.34 -1.58 -15.88
CA LYS A 220 5.71 -0.33 -16.33
C LYS A 220 4.19 -0.35 -16.33
N CYS A 221 3.59 -1.52 -16.49
CA CYS A 221 2.14 -1.71 -16.57
C CYS A 221 1.57 -2.54 -15.41
N GLY A 222 2.40 -3.39 -14.78
CA GLY A 222 1.98 -4.35 -13.76
C GLY A 222 1.37 -3.72 -12.51
N GLU A 223 1.74 -2.50 -12.14
CA GLU A 223 1.18 -1.84 -10.96
C GLU A 223 -0.36 -1.64 -11.05
N CYS A 224 -0.89 -1.45 -12.26
CA CYS A 224 -2.31 -1.20 -12.52
C CYS A 224 -3.03 -2.35 -13.26
N HIS A 225 -2.29 -3.25 -13.91
CA HIS A 225 -2.82 -4.30 -14.79
C HIS A 225 -2.29 -5.71 -14.45
N SER A 226 -2.06 -6.03 -13.16
CA SER A 226 -1.65 -7.38 -12.73
C SER A 226 -2.43 -7.89 -11.51
N GLY A 227 -2.48 -9.21 -11.35
CA GLY A 227 -3.20 -9.89 -10.26
C GLY A 227 -4.67 -9.50 -10.18
N ASP A 228 -5.06 -9.00 -9.02
CA ASP A 228 -6.42 -8.50 -8.74
C ASP A 228 -6.64 -7.06 -9.19
N LYS A 229 -5.57 -6.31 -9.51
CA LYS A 229 -5.65 -4.94 -10.03
C LYS A 229 -5.77 -4.97 -11.55
N LYS A 230 -6.98 -4.72 -12.06
CA LYS A 230 -7.29 -4.77 -13.50
C LYS A 230 -7.96 -3.47 -13.94
N LYS A 231 -7.22 -2.35 -13.92
CA LYS A 231 -7.77 -1.08 -14.41
C LYS A 231 -8.21 -1.28 -15.87
N GLY A 232 -9.44 -0.87 -16.19
CA GLY A 232 -10.04 -1.12 -17.50
C GLY A 232 -10.22 -2.61 -17.84
N GLY A 233 -10.23 -3.52 -16.86
CA GLY A 233 -10.38 -4.96 -17.05
C GLY A 233 -9.17 -5.69 -17.66
N LEU A 234 -8.06 -4.98 -17.93
CA LEU A 234 -6.88 -5.51 -18.61
C LEU A 234 -5.89 -6.17 -17.63
N LYS A 235 -5.32 -7.30 -18.06
CA LYS A 235 -4.17 -7.98 -17.46
C LYS A 235 -2.98 -8.01 -18.43
N VAL A 236 -1.76 -7.89 -17.92
CA VAL A 236 -0.52 -7.90 -18.73
C VAL A 236 0.45 -9.02 -18.34
N GLU A 237 -0.03 -10.06 -17.65
CA GLU A 237 0.81 -11.13 -17.10
C GLU A 237 1.23 -12.16 -18.16
N THR A 238 0.37 -12.40 -19.15
CA THR A 238 0.61 -13.36 -20.23
C THR A 238 0.24 -12.79 -21.59
N ILE A 239 0.75 -13.39 -22.67
CA ILE A 239 0.35 -13.05 -24.04
C ILE A 239 -1.16 -13.25 -24.20
N ASP A 240 -1.71 -14.33 -23.64
CA ASP A 240 -3.13 -14.65 -23.75
C ASP A 240 -4.01 -13.60 -23.03
N ASP A 241 -3.53 -13.02 -21.92
CA ASP A 241 -4.19 -11.89 -21.25
C ASP A 241 -4.22 -10.63 -22.12
N LEU A 242 -3.13 -10.33 -22.82
CA LEU A 242 -3.04 -9.19 -23.73
C LEU A 242 -3.94 -9.36 -24.96
N VAL A 243 -4.01 -10.57 -25.50
CA VAL A 243 -4.90 -10.91 -26.62
C VAL A 243 -6.37 -10.84 -26.19
N LYS A 244 -6.69 -11.31 -24.98
CA LYS A 244 -8.03 -11.17 -24.40
C LYS A 244 -8.42 -9.71 -24.23
N GLY A 245 -7.47 -8.86 -23.85
CA GLY A 245 -7.68 -7.42 -23.68
C GLY A 245 -8.53 -7.06 -22.47
N GLY A 246 -9.05 -5.84 -22.49
CA GLY A 246 -9.85 -5.26 -21.41
C GLY A 246 -11.23 -4.79 -21.89
N LEU A 247 -11.86 -3.91 -21.11
CA LEU A 247 -13.16 -3.30 -21.42
C LEU A 247 -13.14 -2.46 -22.70
N SER A 248 -11.96 -1.94 -23.09
CA SER A 248 -11.76 -1.22 -24.35
C SER A 248 -11.52 -2.15 -25.56
N GLY A 249 -11.57 -3.47 -25.38
CA GLY A 249 -11.30 -4.45 -26.44
C GLY A 249 -9.90 -5.06 -26.36
N THR A 250 -9.52 -5.76 -27.43
CA THR A 250 -8.26 -6.50 -27.57
C THR A 250 -7.05 -5.58 -27.43
N SER A 251 -6.17 -5.89 -26.48
CA SER A 251 -5.00 -5.05 -26.19
C SER A 251 -3.86 -5.33 -27.17
N LEU A 252 -3.67 -6.60 -27.52
CA LEU A 252 -2.64 -7.07 -28.45
C LEU A 252 -3.28 -7.90 -29.56
N VAL A 253 -3.07 -7.48 -30.80
CA VAL A 253 -3.46 -8.21 -32.01
C VAL A 253 -2.22 -8.89 -32.58
N PRO A 254 -2.10 -10.23 -32.46
CA PRO A 254 -0.95 -10.95 -33.01
C PRO A 254 -0.80 -10.69 -34.51
N GLY A 255 0.41 -10.31 -34.94
CA GLY A 255 0.74 -10.02 -36.33
C GLY A 255 0.51 -8.58 -36.76
N SER A 256 0.03 -7.70 -35.86
CA SER A 256 -0.16 -6.29 -36.18
C SER A 256 -0.05 -5.39 -34.94
N ALA A 257 1.14 -4.81 -34.74
CA ALA A 257 1.38 -3.81 -33.70
C ALA A 257 0.51 -2.57 -33.90
N ASP A 258 0.31 -2.13 -35.15
CA ASP A 258 -0.49 -0.95 -35.45
C ASP A 258 -2.00 -1.11 -35.15
N LYS A 259 -2.50 -2.35 -35.11
CA LYS A 259 -3.88 -2.65 -34.69
C LYS A 259 -4.01 -2.98 -33.20
N SER A 260 -2.90 -2.95 -32.47
CA SER A 260 -2.88 -3.29 -31.05
C SER A 260 -3.10 -2.03 -30.20
N LEU A 261 -4.22 -1.99 -29.46
CA LEU A 261 -4.55 -0.87 -28.56
C LEU A 261 -3.44 -0.57 -27.54
N LEU A 262 -2.67 -1.59 -27.14
CA LEU A 262 -1.49 -1.42 -26.29
C LEU A 262 -0.49 -0.44 -26.92
N VAL A 263 -0.14 -0.66 -28.19
CA VAL A 263 0.86 0.14 -28.92
C VAL A 263 0.31 1.53 -29.24
N GLU A 264 -0.98 1.61 -29.60
CA GLU A 264 -1.67 2.88 -29.85
C GLU A 264 -1.60 3.78 -28.62
N ARG A 265 -2.01 3.29 -27.45
CA ARG A 265 -2.00 4.05 -26.18
C ARG A 265 -0.62 4.50 -25.75
N MET A 266 0.41 3.71 -26.05
CA MET A 266 1.80 4.08 -25.78
C MET A 266 2.34 5.17 -26.71
N LYS A 267 1.76 5.31 -27.91
CA LYS A 267 2.15 6.33 -28.90
C LYS A 267 1.32 7.62 -28.80
N LEU A 268 0.24 7.63 -28.02
CA LEU A 268 -0.56 8.83 -27.79
C LEU A 268 0.31 9.96 -27.19
N PRO A 269 -0.05 11.24 -27.43
CA PRO A 269 0.54 12.37 -26.72
C PRO A 269 0.43 12.20 -25.19
N LYS A 270 1.44 12.66 -24.45
CA LYS A 270 1.51 12.50 -22.99
C LYS A 270 0.36 13.16 -22.23
N ASP A 271 -0.13 14.27 -22.76
CA ASP A 271 -1.27 15.04 -22.26
C ASP A 271 -2.63 14.40 -22.57
N ASN A 272 -2.65 13.25 -23.25
CA ASN A 272 -3.87 12.51 -23.51
C ASN A 272 -4.23 11.59 -22.32
N ASP A 273 -5.47 11.65 -21.86
CA ASP A 273 -5.97 10.83 -20.73
C ASP A 273 -5.89 9.31 -20.99
N ASP A 274 -5.89 8.89 -22.26
CA ASP A 274 -5.72 7.51 -22.69
C ASP A 274 -4.25 7.12 -22.94
N HIS A 275 -3.29 8.02 -22.68
CA HIS A 275 -1.87 7.69 -22.74
C HIS A 275 -1.50 6.71 -21.62
N MET A 276 -0.81 5.63 -22.00
CA MET A 276 -0.27 4.67 -21.04
C MET A 276 1.19 4.34 -21.34
N PRO A 277 2.07 4.27 -20.32
CA PRO A 277 1.82 4.54 -18.89
C PRO A 277 1.52 6.03 -18.61
N PRO A 278 0.75 6.36 -17.54
CA PRO A 278 0.51 7.76 -17.15
C PRO A 278 1.82 8.54 -16.91
N ASP A 279 1.75 9.87 -17.00
CA ASP A 279 2.93 10.75 -16.91
C ASP A 279 3.77 10.59 -15.62
N ASP A 280 3.17 10.14 -14.52
CA ASP A 280 3.85 9.88 -13.25
C ASP A 280 4.57 8.52 -13.19
N LYS A 281 4.49 7.71 -14.27
CA LYS A 281 5.02 6.34 -14.33
C LYS A 281 6.16 6.19 -15.35
N PRO A 282 7.05 5.19 -15.17
CA PRO A 282 8.15 4.97 -16.09
C PRO A 282 7.64 4.62 -17.49
N ALA A 283 7.93 5.48 -18.47
CA ALA A 283 7.61 5.23 -19.87
C ALA A 283 8.50 4.11 -20.46
N PHE A 284 8.02 3.48 -21.52
CA PHE A 284 8.85 2.56 -22.31
C PHE A 284 9.98 3.33 -23.00
N THR A 285 11.19 2.79 -22.94
CA THR A 285 12.29 3.31 -23.76
C THR A 285 11.99 3.00 -25.23
N PRO A 286 12.54 3.79 -26.17
CA PRO A 286 12.37 3.52 -27.60
C PRO A 286 12.76 2.09 -27.99
N ALA A 287 13.80 1.53 -27.36
CA ALA A 287 14.28 0.19 -27.63
C ALA A 287 13.33 -0.91 -27.12
N GLU A 288 12.72 -0.73 -25.94
CA GLU A 288 11.73 -1.67 -25.42
C GLU A 288 10.42 -1.60 -26.20
N LEU A 289 9.98 -0.40 -26.59
CA LEU A 289 8.80 -0.25 -27.44
C LEU A 289 9.05 -0.90 -28.80
N ALA A 290 10.22 -0.70 -29.41
CA ALA A 290 10.59 -1.36 -30.66
C ALA A 290 10.64 -2.89 -30.52
N ALA A 291 11.15 -3.42 -29.40
CA ALA A 291 11.16 -4.86 -29.15
C ALA A 291 9.74 -5.43 -28.97
N LEU A 292 8.86 -4.70 -28.27
CA LEU A 292 7.45 -5.06 -28.11
C LEU A 292 6.71 -5.05 -29.46
N THR A 293 6.84 -3.98 -30.26
CA THR A 293 6.17 -3.91 -31.57
C THR A 293 6.67 -5.01 -32.50
N PHE A 294 7.98 -5.24 -32.54
CA PHE A 294 8.57 -6.33 -33.33
C PHE A 294 8.04 -7.70 -32.91
N PHE A 295 7.94 -7.94 -31.60
CA PHE A 295 7.37 -9.17 -31.05
C PHE A 295 5.91 -9.37 -31.50
N ILE A 296 5.10 -8.30 -31.46
CA ILE A 296 3.69 -8.34 -31.87
C ILE A 296 3.57 -8.60 -33.38
N ASP A 297 4.33 -7.90 -34.21
CA ASP A 297 4.29 -8.04 -35.68
C ASP A 297 4.69 -9.45 -36.15
N ARG A 298 5.52 -10.15 -35.37
CA ARG A 298 5.87 -11.56 -35.59
C ARG A 298 4.77 -12.55 -35.18
N GLY A 299 3.62 -12.09 -34.70
CA GLY A 299 2.53 -12.95 -34.22
C GLY A 299 2.60 -13.27 -32.73
N ALA A 300 3.37 -12.50 -31.95
CA ALA A 300 3.64 -12.76 -30.53
C ALA A 300 4.04 -14.23 -30.25
N PRO A 301 5.06 -14.80 -30.94
CA PRO A 301 5.39 -16.21 -30.84
C PRO A 301 5.91 -16.55 -29.45
N LYS A 302 5.34 -17.59 -28.82
CA LYS A 302 5.77 -18.06 -27.49
C LYS A 302 7.20 -18.61 -27.49
N ASP A 303 7.77 -18.89 -28.65
CA ASP A 303 9.07 -19.51 -28.87
C ASP A 303 10.09 -18.58 -29.57
N LEU A 304 9.77 -17.29 -29.75
CA LEU A 304 10.70 -16.35 -30.38
C LEU A 304 11.94 -16.14 -29.53
N LYS A 305 13.11 -16.50 -30.07
CA LYS A 305 14.39 -16.34 -29.38
C LYS A 305 14.98 -14.96 -29.60
N VAL A 306 15.68 -14.44 -28.59
CA VAL A 306 16.33 -13.12 -28.63
C VAL A 306 17.29 -13.01 -29.83
N LYS A 307 18.07 -14.06 -30.13
CA LYS A 307 19.00 -14.07 -31.27
C LYS A 307 18.31 -13.92 -32.63
N ASP A 308 17.11 -14.46 -32.79
CA ASP A 308 16.33 -14.43 -34.04
C ASP A 308 15.53 -13.12 -34.16
N ALA A 309 15.49 -12.35 -33.08
CA ALA A 309 14.91 -11.03 -32.98
C ALA A 309 15.91 -9.87 -33.14
N LEU A 310 17.23 -10.14 -33.13
CA LEU A 310 18.31 -9.16 -33.33
C LEU A 310 18.36 -8.56 -34.76
N ALA A 311 17.39 -8.85 -35.63
CA ALA A 311 17.39 -8.47 -37.04
C ALA A 311 17.06 -6.98 -37.33
N PRO A 312 16.23 -6.26 -36.55
CA PRO A 312 16.06 -4.82 -36.72
C PRO A 312 17.07 -4.03 -35.85
N GLU A 313 17.81 -3.12 -36.47
CA GLU A 313 18.84 -2.29 -35.83
C GLU A 313 18.32 -1.50 -34.61
N ALA A 314 17.04 -1.08 -34.64
CA ALA A 314 16.39 -0.32 -33.58
C ALA A 314 16.05 -1.12 -32.29
N ALA A 315 15.86 -2.44 -32.38
CA ALA A 315 15.55 -3.31 -31.23
C ALA A 315 16.81 -3.91 -30.58
N ARG A 316 17.94 -3.80 -31.28
CA ARG A 316 19.19 -4.49 -30.96
C ARG A 316 19.76 -4.13 -29.59
N ALA A 317 19.67 -2.86 -29.18
CA ALA A 317 20.19 -2.41 -27.88
C ALA A 317 19.47 -3.05 -26.67
N ALA A 318 18.15 -3.23 -26.72
CA ALA A 318 17.38 -3.88 -25.66
C ALA A 318 17.59 -5.40 -25.66
N LEU A 319 17.65 -6.00 -26.86
CA LEU A 319 17.85 -7.44 -27.06
C LEU A 319 19.27 -7.89 -26.68
N GLU A 320 20.31 -7.09 -26.98
CA GLU A 320 21.70 -7.38 -26.60
C GLU A 320 21.92 -7.28 -25.08
N LYS A 321 21.24 -6.34 -24.40
CA LYS A 321 21.25 -6.26 -22.93
C LYS A 321 20.64 -7.51 -22.30
N ALA A 322 19.55 -8.01 -22.88
CA ALA A 322 18.90 -9.24 -22.42
C ALA A 322 19.72 -10.51 -22.75
N ALA A 323 20.43 -10.53 -23.88
CA ALA A 323 21.26 -11.67 -24.31
C ALA A 323 22.53 -11.86 -23.46
N LYS A 324 23.03 -10.82 -22.80
CA LYS A 324 24.24 -10.89 -21.96
C LYS A 324 24.00 -11.43 -20.55
N GLY A 325 22.73 -11.60 -20.14
CA GLY A 325 22.37 -11.97 -18.76
C GLY A 325 22.73 -10.87 -17.74
N PRO A 326 22.28 -11.00 -16.48
CA PRO A 326 22.77 -10.16 -15.39
C PRO A 326 24.23 -10.47 -15.04
#